data_AF-A0A6A5SFV1-F1
#
_entry.id   AF-A0A6A5SFV1-F1
#
_cell.length_a   1.000
_cell.length_b   1.000
_cell.length_c   1.000
_cell.angle_alpha   90.00
_cell.angle_beta   90.00
_cell.angle_gamma   90.00
#
_symmetry.space_group_name_H-M   'P 1'
#
loop_
_entity.id
_entity.type
_entity.pdbx_description
1 polymer ?
#
loop_
_entity_poly.entity_id
_entity_poly.type
_entity_poly.pdbx_seq_one_letter_code
_entity_poly.pdbx_strand_id
1 'polypeptide(L)'
;LTSWDSLCFLFASAVGDRHATPANIPKTIVFIDGQTLIREAAAWAIDMLLFMSNKYSMSLSAKEHCVYNIIRGFTTHMSEYNKKHAYDEFKDPCSGIRITIATTSLGVGVNILDVVRIVT
;
A
#
# COMPACT_ATOMS: atom_id res chain seq x y z
N LEU A 1 4.96 -13.81 -16.90
CA LEU A 1 5.58 -12.74 -16.10
C LEU A 1 4.63 -11.56 -16.19
N THR A 2 3.72 -11.49 -15.23
CA THR A 2 2.77 -10.39 -15.10
C THR A 2 3.55 -9.14 -14.70
N SER A 3 3.17 -7.97 -15.22
CA SER A 3 3.99 -6.74 -15.14
C SER A 3 4.35 -6.26 -13.72
N TRP A 4 3.73 -6.84 -12.69
CA TRP A 4 3.86 -6.45 -11.29
C TRP A 4 4.74 -7.38 -10.46
N ASP A 5 5.22 -8.50 -11.01
CA ASP A 5 6.03 -9.49 -10.27
C ASP A 5 7.31 -8.86 -9.67
N SER A 6 7.80 -7.77 -10.28
CA SER A 6 8.92 -6.97 -9.77
C SER A 6 8.62 -6.27 -8.45
N LEU A 7 7.36 -6.08 -8.04
CA LEU A 7 6.97 -5.46 -6.78
C LEU A 7 6.92 -6.46 -5.60
N CYS A 8 7.20 -7.75 -5.82
CA CYS A 8 7.18 -8.77 -4.76
C CYS A 8 8.11 -8.40 -3.58
N PHE A 9 9.20 -7.67 -3.83
CA PHE A 9 10.12 -7.23 -2.77
C PHE A 9 9.47 -6.31 -1.73
N LEU A 10 8.33 -5.68 -2.03
CA LEU A 10 7.55 -4.89 -1.08
C LEU A 10 7.11 -5.72 0.13
N PHE A 11 6.98 -7.02 -0.06
CA PHE A 11 6.47 -7.94 0.93
C PHE A 11 7.49 -8.95 1.45
N ALA A 12 8.76 -8.82 1.06
CA ALA A 12 9.82 -9.74 1.49
C ALA A 12 9.92 -9.86 3.02
N SER A 13 9.56 -8.80 3.76
CA SER A 13 9.50 -8.75 5.22
C SER A 13 8.10 -8.93 5.81
N ALA A 14 7.05 -9.04 4.98
CA ALA A 14 5.66 -9.17 5.42
C ALA A 14 5.38 -10.50 6.14
N VAL A 15 6.23 -11.51 5.90
CA VAL A 15 6.16 -12.85 6.48
C VAL A 15 7.53 -13.19 7.08
N GLY A 16 7.82 -12.63 8.26
CA GLY A 16 9.00 -12.99 9.05
C GLY A 16 8.64 -14.04 10.10
N ASP A 17 9.53 -15.02 10.32
CA ASP A 17 9.51 -16.00 11.41
C ASP A 17 8.11 -16.42 11.91
N ARG A 18 7.27 -16.86 10.96
CA ARG A 18 5.93 -17.45 11.17
C ARG A 18 4.82 -16.49 11.63
N HIS A 19 5.06 -15.18 11.68
CA HIS A 19 4.02 -14.19 11.98
C HIS A 19 3.90 -13.13 10.89
N ALA A 20 2.77 -13.16 10.18
CA ALA A 20 2.35 -12.08 9.31
C ALA A 20 1.92 -10.89 10.17
N THR A 21 2.78 -9.88 10.23
CA THR A 21 2.52 -8.66 10.99
C THR A 21 2.57 -7.49 10.00
N PRO A 22 1.46 -6.76 9.79
CA PRO A 22 1.44 -5.61 8.89
C PRO A 22 2.56 -4.60 9.17
N ALA A 23 2.93 -4.40 10.44
CA ALA A 23 4.00 -3.50 10.85
C ALA A 23 5.39 -3.82 10.26
N ASN A 24 5.63 -5.08 9.84
CA ASN A 24 6.89 -5.48 9.22
C ASN A 24 6.98 -5.07 7.74
N ILE A 25 5.87 -4.65 7.14
CA ILE A 25 5.85 -4.09 5.78
C ILE A 25 6.32 -2.64 5.89
N PRO A 26 7.45 -2.26 5.28
CA PRO A 26 7.94 -0.89 5.33
C PRO A 26 6.92 0.05 4.70
N LYS A 27 6.72 1.23 5.31
CA LYS A 27 5.92 2.29 4.69
C LYS A 27 6.53 2.67 3.35
N THR A 28 5.76 2.43 2.29
CA THR A 28 6.21 2.55 0.90
C THR A 28 5.17 3.30 0.09
N ILE A 29 5.65 4.22 -0.75
CA ILE A 29 4.86 4.82 -1.81
C ILE A 29 5.34 4.29 -3.17
N VAL A 30 4.41 3.84 -3.99
CA VAL A 30 4.64 3.36 -5.35
C VAL A 30 3.96 4.33 -6.29
N PHE A 31 4.75 5.00 -7.13
CA PHE A 31 4.23 5.89 -8.16
C PHE A 31 3.97 5.10 -9.44
N ILE A 32 2.75 5.21 -9.96
CA ILE A 32 2.32 4.57 -11.21
C ILE A 32 1.49 5.59 -11.98
N ASP A 33 1.87 5.84 -13.23
CA ASP A 33 1.10 6.70 -14.12
C ASP A 33 0.00 5.90 -14.82
N GLY A 34 -1.25 6.20 -14.49
CA GLY A 34 -2.43 5.60 -15.09
C GLY A 34 -3.39 5.06 -14.04
N GLN A 35 -4.63 5.56 -14.07
CA GLN A 35 -5.66 5.17 -13.09
C GLN A 35 -5.95 3.66 -13.12
N THR A 36 -6.05 3.08 -14.32
CA THR A 36 -6.27 1.65 -14.50
C THR A 36 -5.12 0.84 -13.91
N LEU A 37 -3.88 1.27 -14.15
CA LEU A 37 -2.68 0.60 -13.64
C LEU A 37 -2.57 0.68 -12.12
N ILE A 38 -2.95 1.80 -11.50
CA ILE A 38 -3.02 1.91 -10.03
C ILE A 38 -4.00 0.90 -9.45
N ARG A 39 -5.19 0.76 -10.06
CA ARG A 39 -6.20 -0.20 -9.60
C ARG A 39 -5.70 -1.63 -9.78
N GLU A 40 -5.07 -1.95 -10.92
CA GLU A 40 -4.50 -3.26 -11.20
C GLU A 40 -3.35 -3.61 -10.24
N ALA A 41 -2.43 -2.67 -10.01
CA ALA A 41 -1.32 -2.86 -9.08
C ALA A 41 -1.80 -3.00 -7.63
N ALA A 42 -2.83 -2.25 -7.21
CA ALA A 42 -3.43 -2.39 -5.89
C ALA A 42 -4.13 -3.74 -5.72
N ALA A 43 -4.87 -4.20 -6.74
CA ALA A 43 -5.49 -5.52 -6.73
C ALA A 43 -4.43 -6.63 -6.66
N TRP A 44 -3.40 -6.55 -7.50
CA TRP A 44 -2.28 -7.49 -7.47
C TRP A 44 -1.57 -7.51 -6.11
N ALA A 45 -1.33 -6.35 -5.51
CA ALA A 45 -0.69 -6.23 -4.20
C ALA A 45 -1.52 -6.88 -3.09
N ILE A 46 -2.85 -6.72 -3.14
CA ILE A 46 -3.80 -7.37 -2.23
C ILE A 46 -3.75 -8.89 -2.42
N ASP A 47 -3.86 -9.37 -3.66
CA ASP A 47 -3.86 -10.79 -3.98
C ASP A 47 -2.54 -11.45 -3.54
N MET A 48 -1.41 -10.78 -3.75
CA MET A 48 -0.10 -11.25 -3.32
C MET A 48 -0.02 -11.37 -1.79
N LEU A 49 -0.53 -10.37 -1.06
CA LEU A 49 -0.50 -10.39 0.41
C LEU A 49 -1.37 -11.53 0.98
N LEU A 50 -2.54 -11.75 0.38
CA LEU A 50 -3.42 -12.88 0.71
C LEU A 50 -2.75 -14.23 0.38
N PHE A 51 -2.04 -14.31 -0.75
CA PHE A 51 -1.33 -15.51 -1.17
C PHE A 51 -0.18 -15.88 -0.22
N MET A 52 0.57 -14.90 0.27
CA MET A 52 1.72 -15.15 1.13
C MET A 52 1.35 -15.55 2.57
N SER A 53 0.14 -15.24 3.05
CA SER A 53 -0.28 -15.65 4.39
C SER A 53 -1.79 -15.72 4.58
N ASN A 54 -2.25 -16.85 5.14
CA ASN A 54 -3.64 -17.05 5.57
C ASN A 54 -4.06 -16.19 6.79
N LYS A 55 -3.16 -15.36 7.33
CA LYS A 55 -3.48 -14.42 8.41
C LYS A 55 -4.11 -13.13 7.89
N TYR A 56 -3.78 -12.73 6.67
CA TYR A 56 -4.40 -11.57 6.04
C TYR A 56 -5.81 -11.92 5.55
N SER A 57 -6.69 -10.93 5.51
CA SER A 57 -8.08 -11.12 5.10
C SER A 57 -8.61 -9.89 4.38
N MET A 58 -9.62 -10.10 3.54
CA MET A 58 -10.43 -9.01 2.99
C MET A 58 -11.55 -8.58 3.96
N SER A 59 -11.79 -9.34 5.03
CA SER A 59 -12.82 -9.00 6.01
C SER A 59 -12.43 -7.80 6.85
N LEU A 60 -13.34 -6.84 7.00
CA LEU A 60 -13.16 -5.68 7.89
C LEU A 60 -13.03 -6.10 9.36
N SER A 61 -13.58 -7.27 9.75
CA SER A 61 -13.43 -7.80 11.11
C SER A 61 -12.00 -8.22 11.44
N ALA A 62 -11.12 -8.38 10.44
CA ALA A 62 -9.72 -8.73 10.62
C ALA A 62 -8.85 -7.55 11.09
N LYS A 63 -9.42 -6.34 11.25
CA LYS A 63 -8.74 -5.15 11.79
C LYS A 63 -7.41 -4.86 11.09
N GLU A 64 -6.29 -4.94 11.80
CA GLU A 64 -4.96 -4.66 11.25
C GLU A 64 -4.53 -5.65 10.17
N HIS A 65 -5.05 -6.88 10.19
CA HIS A 65 -4.80 -7.90 9.15
C HIS A 65 -5.72 -7.76 7.95
N CYS A 66 -6.61 -6.77 7.94
CA CYS A 66 -7.42 -6.46 6.76
C CYS A 66 -6.53 -5.83 5.68
N VAL A 67 -6.43 -6.46 4.51
CA VAL A 67 -5.58 -5.97 3.40
C VAL A 67 -5.94 -4.56 2.94
N TYR A 68 -7.21 -4.16 3.08
CA TYR A 68 -7.67 -2.81 2.76
C TYR A 68 -7.18 -1.74 3.75
N ASN A 69 -6.77 -2.14 4.96
CA ASN A 69 -6.17 -1.23 5.94
C ASN A 69 -4.65 -1.11 5.75
N ILE A 70 -4.05 -2.03 4.99
CA ILE A 70 -2.60 -2.11 4.75
C ILE A 70 -2.22 -1.44 3.42
N ILE A 71 -3.02 -1.68 2.37
CA ILE A 71 -2.76 -1.24 1.00
C ILE A 71 -3.85 -0.25 0.58
N ARG A 72 -3.43 0.94 0.13
CA ARG A 72 -4.33 1.99 -0.37
C ARG A 72 -3.90 2.45 -1.76
N GLY A 73 -4.85 2.45 -2.69
CA GLY A 73 -4.70 3.10 -3.99
C GLY A 73 -5.21 4.54 -3.95
N PHE A 74 -4.40 5.47 -4.46
CA PHE A 74 -4.72 6.88 -4.59
C PHE A 74 -4.82 7.23 -6.05
N THR A 75 -6.00 7.66 -6.47
CA THR A 75 -6.22 8.08 -7.86
C THR A 75 -6.55 9.57 -7.91
N THR A 76 -6.30 10.19 -9.06
CA THR A 76 -6.59 11.61 -9.32
C THR A 76 -8.06 11.99 -9.08
N HIS A 77 -8.98 11.01 -9.18
CA HIS A 77 -10.42 11.18 -9.02
C HIS A 77 -10.90 11.23 -7.56
N MET A 78 -10.03 11.01 -6.57
CA MET A 78 -10.37 11.30 -5.19
C MET A 78 -10.49 12.81 -4.98
N SER A 79 -11.44 13.25 -4.14
CA SER A 79 -11.51 14.65 -3.74
C SER A 79 -10.22 15.08 -3.06
N GLU A 80 -9.84 16.35 -3.17
CA GLU A 80 -8.65 16.89 -2.49
C GLU A 80 -8.72 16.67 -0.96
N TYR A 81 -9.91 16.75 -0.39
CA TYR A 81 -10.16 16.40 1.02
C TYR A 81 -9.78 14.94 1.32
N ASN A 82 -10.24 13.99 0.50
CA ASN A 82 -9.94 12.57 0.70
C ASN A 82 -8.46 12.25 0.45
N LYS A 83 -7.84 12.90 -0.55
CA LYS A 83 -6.41 12.77 -0.81
C LYS A 83 -5.61 13.21 0.41
N LYS A 84 -5.93 14.39 0.94
CA LYS A 84 -5.27 14.93 2.14
C LYS A 84 -5.50 14.04 3.36
N HIS A 85 -6.74 13.61 3.61
CA HIS A 85 -7.05 12.73 4.73
C HIS A 85 -6.28 11.41 4.67
N ALA A 86 -6.33 10.71 3.54
CA ALA A 86 -5.65 9.42 3.40
C ALA A 86 -4.12 9.57 3.38
N TYR A 87 -3.61 10.72 2.91
CA TYR A 87 -2.21 11.06 3.02
C TYR A 87 -1.78 11.33 4.47
N ASP A 88 -2.54 12.14 5.22
CA ASP A 88 -2.29 12.43 6.63
C ASP A 88 -2.36 11.14 7.47
N GLU A 89 -3.32 10.25 7.16
CA GLU A 89 -3.40 8.91 7.75
C GLU A 89 -2.18 8.05 7.38
N PHE A 90 -1.70 8.09 6.14
CA PHE A 90 -0.48 7.37 5.76
C PHE A 90 0.78 7.90 6.45
N LYS A 91 0.85 9.20 6.76
CA LYS A 91 1.98 9.78 7.50
C LYS A 91 2.02 9.30 8.95
N ASP A 92 0.87 9.14 9.60
CA ASP A 92 0.80 8.75 11.01
C ASP A 92 1.56 7.42 11.25
N PRO A 93 2.67 7.38 12.00
CA PRO A 93 3.44 6.15 12.24
C PRO A 93 2.62 5.02 12.89
N CYS A 94 1.54 5.36 13.59
CA CYS A 94 0.60 4.42 14.19
C CYS A 94 -0.43 3.86 13.20
N SER A 95 -0.51 4.41 11.99
CA SER A 95 -1.44 3.94 10.95
C SER A 95 -1.13 2.52 10.50
N GLY A 96 -2.21 1.78 10.18
CA GLY A 96 -2.14 0.47 9.57
C GLY A 96 -1.69 0.51 8.11
N ILE A 97 -1.77 1.67 7.44
CA ILE A 97 -1.41 1.80 6.02
C ILE A 97 0.10 1.68 5.86
N ARG A 98 0.52 0.72 5.04
CA ARG A 98 1.94 0.45 4.74
C ARG A 98 2.30 0.67 3.29
N ILE A 99 1.39 0.42 2.35
CA ILE A 99 1.66 0.60 0.93
C ILE A 99 0.62 1.55 0.35
N THR A 100 1.11 2.63 -0.23
CA THR A 100 0.32 3.61 -0.97
C THR A 100 0.72 3.55 -2.43
N ILE A 101 -0.23 3.30 -3.33
CA ILE A 101 0.00 3.31 -4.78
C ILE A 101 -0.67 4.56 -5.33
N ALA A 102 0.09 5.50 -5.90
CA ALA A 102 -0.40 6.81 -6.28
C ALA A 102 0.07 7.22 -7.67
N THR A 103 -0.61 8.19 -8.29
CA THR A 103 -0.08 8.84 -9.50
C THR A 103 1.13 9.70 -9.16
N THR A 104 2.08 9.82 -10.07
CA THR A 104 3.30 10.63 -9.89
C THR A 104 2.98 12.11 -9.67
N SER A 105 1.86 12.59 -10.23
CA SER A 105 1.30 13.91 -9.97
C SER A 105 0.95 14.19 -8.51
N LEU A 106 0.77 13.14 -7.70
CA LEU A 106 0.53 13.24 -6.26
C LEU A 106 1.84 13.37 -5.46
N GLY A 107 2.99 12.98 -6.05
CA GLY A 107 4.31 13.10 -5.43
C GLY A 107 4.93 14.49 -5.54
N VAL A 108 4.48 15.32 -6.50
CA VAL A 108 4.99 16.67 -6.69
C VAL A 108 4.39 17.61 -5.64
N GLY A 109 5.19 17.98 -4.64
CA GLY A 109 4.83 18.97 -3.61
C GLY A 109 4.48 18.40 -2.24
N VAL A 110 4.67 17.10 -2.02
CA VAL A 110 4.23 16.41 -0.80
C VAL A 110 5.43 15.88 -0.01
N ASN A 111 5.71 16.46 1.16
CA ASN A 111 6.79 16.01 2.06
C ASN A 111 6.31 14.85 2.94
N ILE A 112 6.57 13.61 2.49
CA ILE A 112 6.19 12.40 3.22
C ILE A 112 7.26 12.02 4.23
N LEU A 113 7.07 12.49 5.47
CA LEU A 113 7.80 11.98 6.63
C LEU A 113 7.49 10.49 6.79
N ASP A 114 8.51 9.69 7.14
CA ASP A 114 8.42 8.25 7.42
C ASP A 114 8.18 7.30 6.22
N VAL A 115 8.41 7.76 4.99
CA VAL A 115 8.52 6.84 3.84
C VAL A 115 9.90 6.23 3.79
N VAL A 116 9.95 4.91 3.91
CA VAL A 116 11.19 4.13 3.86
C VAL A 116 11.59 3.86 2.41
N ARG A 117 10.62 3.76 1.49
CA ARG A 117 10.86 3.42 0.07
C ARG A 117 9.97 4.20 -0.89
N ILE A 118 10.59 4.62 -1.99
CA ILE A 118 9.92 5.20 -3.16
C ILE A 118 10.21 4.28 -4.35
N VAL A 119 9.15 3.90 -5.06
CA VAL A 119 9.23 3.12 -6.31
C VAL A 119 8.58 3.94 -7.41
N THR A 120 9.23 4.02 -8.58
CA THR A 120 8.78 4.76 -9.77
C THR A 120 8.87 3.87 -11.00
#